data_AF-A0A7Y8L2N9-F1
#
_entry.id   AF-A0A7Y8L2N9-F1
#
_cell.length_a   1.000
_cell.length_b   1.000
_cell.length_c   1.000
_cell.angle_alpha   90.00
_cell.angle_beta   90.00
_cell.angle_gamma   90.00
#
_symmetry.space_group_name_H-M   'P 1'
#
loop_
_entity.id
_entity.type
_entity.pdbx_description
1 polymer ?
#
loop_
_entity_poly.entity_id
_entity_poly.type
_entity_poly.pdbx_seq_one_letter_code
_entity_poly.pdbx_strand_id
1 'polypeptide(L)'
;MIKTSISLIMTIQILFIQNIIAQSEFYSIEGEKHFRNIRMLTAGGENAEAYLSFKEDKLTFQATIDDLKCDQIFTMNLDGSEKKLVSNGLGRTTCSYFMPDDNQIIYASTHHYDEQCPPPPDKSRGYV
;
A
#
# COMPACT_ATOMS: atom_id res chain seq x y z
N MET A 1 0.22 23.90 -38.08
CA MET A 1 0.50 23.88 -36.64
C MET A 1 -0.70 23.38 -35.82
N ILE A 2 -1.92 23.90 -36.01
CA ILE A 2 -3.11 23.50 -35.22
C ILE A 2 -3.55 22.04 -35.45
N LYS A 3 -3.55 21.54 -36.70
CA LYS A 3 -3.93 20.15 -37.02
C LYS A 3 -2.98 19.10 -36.43
N THR A 4 -1.69 19.40 -36.38
CA THR A 4 -0.67 18.53 -35.78
C THR A 4 -0.81 18.45 -34.25
N SER A 5 -1.17 19.56 -33.59
CA SER A 5 -1.50 19.55 -32.14
C SER A 5 -2.76 18.76 -31.82
N ILE A 6 -3.83 18.87 -32.62
CA ILE A 6 -5.08 18.12 -32.37
C ILE A 6 -4.85 16.62 -32.54
N SER A 7 -4.12 16.21 -33.58
CA SER A 7 -3.78 14.79 -33.80
C SER A 7 -2.96 14.22 -32.63
N LEU A 8 -1.97 14.96 -32.13
CA LEU A 8 -1.11 14.52 -31.03
C LEU A 8 -1.90 14.35 -29.72
N ILE A 9 -2.79 15.30 -29.40
CA ILE A 9 -3.65 15.22 -28.21
C ILE A 9 -4.58 14.01 -28.29
N MET A 10 -5.16 13.75 -29.47
CA MET A 10 -6.06 12.60 -29.67
C MET A 10 -5.31 11.27 -29.52
N THR A 11 -4.08 11.17 -30.03
CA THR A 11 -3.24 9.98 -29.86
C THR A 11 -2.86 9.75 -28.39
N ILE A 12 -2.52 10.80 -27.64
CA ILE A 12 -2.22 10.70 -26.19
C ILE A 12 -3.46 10.25 -25.41
N GLN A 13 -4.65 10.78 -25.73
CA GLN A 13 -5.90 10.33 -25.09
C GLN A 13 -6.22 8.86 -25.39
N ILE A 14 -6.03 8.41 -26.64
CA ILE A 14 -6.24 7.01 -27.03
C ILE A 14 -5.27 6.09 -26.28
N LEU A 15 -3.99 6.46 -26.20
CA LEU A 15 -2.98 5.70 -25.44
C LEU A 15 -3.31 5.64 -23.95
N PHE A 16 -3.85 6.72 -23.38
CA PHE A 16 -4.26 6.74 -21.98
C PHE A 16 -5.46 5.82 -21.71
N ILE A 17 -6.46 5.83 -22.59
CA ILE A 17 -7.64 4.94 -22.50
C ILE A 17 -7.22 3.46 -22.61
N GLN A 18 -6.32 3.13 -23.54
CA GLN A 18 -5.82 1.76 -23.71
C GLN A 18 -5.10 1.25 -22.44
N ASN A 19 -4.31 2.10 -21.78
CA ASN A 19 -3.63 1.74 -20.54
C ASN A 19 -4.61 1.47 -19.38
N ILE A 20 -5.70 2.25 -19.27
CA ILE A 20 -6.73 2.03 -18.24
C ILE A 20 -7.42 0.68 -18.43
N ILE A 21 -7.79 0.34 -19.66
CA ILE A 21 -8.48 -0.92 -19.98
C ILE A 21 -7.57 -2.11 -19.66
N ALA A 22 -6.31 -2.06 -20.07
CA ALA A 22 -5.34 -3.15 -19.83
C ALA A 22 -5.11 -3.45 -18.35
N GLN A 23 -5.05 -2.43 -17.49
CA GLN A 23 -4.87 -2.65 -16.04
C GLN A 23 -6.11 -3.30 -15.40
N SER A 24 -7.31 -3.04 -15.93
CA SER A 24 -8.56 -3.57 -15.38
C SER A 24 -8.75 -5.07 -15.65
N GLU A 25 -8.22 -5.59 -16.76
CA GLU A 25 -8.35 -7.01 -17.10
C GLU A 25 -7.39 -7.90 -16.30
N PHE A 26 -6.21 -7.39 -15.93
CA PHE A 26 -5.17 -8.19 -15.26
C PHE A 26 -5.60 -8.72 -13.88
N TYR A 27 -6.50 -8.01 -13.19
CA TYR A 27 -7.04 -8.41 -11.89
C TYR A 27 -8.50 -8.89 -11.96
N SER A 28 -9.00 -9.20 -13.16
CA SER A 28 -10.31 -9.82 -13.31
C SER A 28 -10.28 -11.28 -12.84
N ILE A 29 -11.19 -11.63 -11.93
CA ILE A 29 -11.34 -13.00 -11.44
C ILE A 29 -12.50 -13.63 -12.20
N GLU A 30 -12.27 -14.78 -12.81
CA GLU A 30 -13.32 -15.50 -13.56
C GLU A 30 -14.55 -15.74 -12.66
N GLY A 31 -15.72 -15.30 -13.14
CA GLY A 31 -16.99 -15.46 -12.44
C GLY A 31 -17.33 -14.37 -11.41
N GLU A 32 -16.40 -13.49 -11.05
CA GLU A 32 -16.69 -12.32 -10.20
C GLU A 32 -17.45 -11.25 -11.02
N LYS A 33 -18.54 -10.71 -10.46
CA LYS A 33 -19.41 -9.73 -11.15
C LYS A 33 -19.68 -8.44 -10.36
N HIS A 34 -19.21 -8.31 -9.12
CA HIS A 34 -19.48 -7.18 -8.23
C HIS A 34 -18.34 -6.15 -8.18
N PHE A 35 -17.09 -6.58 -8.39
CA PHE A 35 -15.93 -5.72 -8.34
C PHE A 35 -15.51 -5.26 -9.74
N ARG A 36 -15.12 -3.99 -9.81
CA ARG A 36 -14.54 -3.37 -11.01
C ARG A 36 -13.41 -2.45 -10.61
N ASN A 37 -12.48 -2.19 -11.54
CA ASN A 37 -11.35 -1.29 -11.33
C ASN A 37 -10.47 -1.67 -10.13
N ILE A 38 -10.28 -2.97 -9.88
CA ILE A 38 -9.35 -3.46 -8.85
C ILE A 38 -7.94 -3.01 -9.23
N ARG A 39 -7.20 -2.46 -8.26
CA ARG A 39 -5.82 -2.01 -8.42
C ARG A 39 -4.95 -2.61 -7.33
N MET A 40 -3.78 -3.10 -7.73
CA MET A 40 -2.72 -3.50 -6.81
C MET A 40 -1.90 -2.26 -6.43
N LEU A 41 -1.74 -1.99 -5.14
CA LEU A 41 -0.96 -0.84 -4.62
C LEU A 41 0.45 -1.22 -4.15
N THR A 42 0.67 -2.50 -3.83
CA THR A 42 1.95 -3.03 -3.34
C THR A 42 2.36 -4.25 -4.16
N ALA A 43 3.64 -4.38 -4.45
CA ALA A 43 4.22 -5.56 -5.10
C ALA A 43 5.33 -6.14 -4.22
N GLY A 44 5.26 -7.46 -3.97
CA GLY A 44 6.23 -8.17 -3.15
C GLY A 44 6.12 -7.89 -1.64
N GLY A 45 6.99 -8.57 -0.89
CA GLY A 45 7.02 -8.52 0.57
C GLY A 45 5.78 -9.10 1.23
N GLU A 46 5.69 -8.90 2.54
CA GLU A 46 4.50 -9.20 3.35
C GLU A 46 3.81 -7.87 3.67
N ASN A 47 2.51 -7.77 3.44
CA ASN A 47 1.71 -6.55 3.64
C ASN A 47 0.44 -6.91 4.41
N ALA A 48 0.05 -6.10 5.39
CA ALA A 48 -1.12 -6.36 6.22
C ALA A 48 -1.70 -5.07 6.82
N GLU A 49 -2.88 -5.19 7.45
CA GLU A 49 -3.47 -4.16 8.33
C GLU A 49 -3.51 -2.75 7.74
N ALA A 50 -4.08 -2.61 6.54
CA ALA A 50 -4.27 -1.31 5.90
C ALA A 50 -5.51 -0.57 6.42
N TYR A 51 -5.36 0.72 6.76
CA TYR A 51 -6.44 1.60 7.22
C TYR A 51 -6.40 2.95 6.49
N LEU A 52 -7.58 3.50 6.18
CA LEU A 52 -7.74 4.83 5.56
C LEU A 52 -7.48 5.96 6.56
N SER A 53 -6.98 7.09 6.06
CA SER A 53 -7.04 8.39 6.73
C SER A 53 -8.49 8.85 6.89
N PHE A 54 -8.76 9.78 7.82
CA PHE A 54 -10.08 10.37 8.02
C PHE A 54 -10.58 11.12 6.77
N LYS A 55 -9.68 11.72 6.01
CA LYS A 55 -9.99 12.34 4.70
C LYS A 55 -10.13 11.34 3.55
N GLU A 56 -9.88 10.06 3.81
CA GLU A 56 -9.95 8.98 2.81
C GLU A 56 -9.05 9.24 1.58
N ASP A 57 -7.88 9.85 1.79
CA ASP A 57 -6.93 10.22 0.73
C ASP A 57 -5.59 9.48 0.84
N LYS A 58 -5.32 8.84 1.99
CA LYS A 58 -4.11 8.09 2.30
C LYS A 58 -4.44 6.77 3.00
N LEU A 59 -3.49 5.85 2.95
CA LEU A 59 -3.49 4.61 3.71
C LEU A 59 -2.31 4.61 4.68
N THR A 60 -2.49 3.97 5.83
CA THR A 60 -1.42 3.45 6.68
C THR A 60 -1.49 1.94 6.65
N PHE A 61 -0.36 1.24 6.64
CA PHE A 61 -0.31 -0.21 6.55
C PHE A 61 1.02 -0.72 7.09
N GLN A 62 1.04 -1.99 7.50
CA GLN A 62 2.28 -2.65 7.91
C GLN A 62 2.86 -3.46 6.75
N ALA A 63 4.18 -3.39 6.59
CA ALA A 63 4.88 -4.17 5.58
C ALA A 63 6.28 -4.60 6.01
N THR A 64 6.65 -5.81 5.59
CA THR A 64 8.03 -6.32 5.58
C THR A 64 8.48 -6.43 4.12
N ILE A 65 9.30 -5.48 3.68
CA ILE A 65 9.79 -5.35 2.30
C ILE A 65 11.32 -5.26 2.28
N ASP A 66 11.92 -5.58 1.13
CA ASP A 66 13.36 -5.49 0.89
C ASP A 66 14.18 -6.21 1.99
N ASP A 67 15.10 -5.50 2.64
CA ASP A 67 15.99 -6.06 3.67
C ASP A 67 15.42 -6.00 5.10
N LEU A 68 14.21 -5.48 5.28
CA LEU A 68 13.56 -5.37 6.59
C LEU A 68 13.38 -6.76 7.22
N LYS A 69 13.67 -6.87 8.52
CA LYS A 69 13.60 -8.14 9.26
C LYS A 69 12.26 -8.37 9.94
N CYS A 70 11.41 -7.34 10.02
CA CYS A 70 10.07 -7.41 10.58
C CYS A 70 9.25 -6.19 10.15
N ASP A 71 7.95 -6.26 10.43
CA ASP A 71 6.97 -5.28 9.97
C ASP A 71 7.28 -3.87 10.43
N GLN A 72 7.27 -2.96 9.46
CA GLN A 72 7.35 -1.51 9.66
C GLN A 72 6.06 -0.85 9.18
N ILE A 73 5.76 0.35 9.69
CA ILE A 73 4.58 1.11 9.30
C ILE A 73 4.92 2.06 8.15
N PHE A 74 4.12 1.99 7.11
CA PHE A 74 4.21 2.84 5.95
C PHE A 74 2.90 3.62 5.74
N THR A 75 3.00 4.75 5.06
CA THR A 75 1.86 5.46 4.48
C THR A 75 2.02 5.58 2.96
N MET A 76 0.91 5.74 2.23
CA MET A 76 0.88 6.05 0.80
C MET A 76 -0.43 6.74 0.42
N ASN A 77 -0.49 7.33 -0.77
CA ASN A 77 -1.75 7.79 -1.38
C ASN A 77 -2.56 6.60 -1.93
N LEU A 78 -3.86 6.79 -2.19
CA LEU A 78 -4.74 5.71 -2.69
C LEU A 78 -4.42 5.20 -4.09
N ASP A 79 -3.56 5.90 -4.83
CA ASP A 79 -3.05 5.45 -6.14
C ASP A 79 -1.71 4.71 -6.04
N GLY A 80 -1.20 4.48 -4.82
CA GLY A 80 0.07 3.82 -4.56
C GLY A 80 1.28 4.76 -4.59
N SER A 81 1.09 6.05 -4.90
CA SER A 81 2.15 7.04 -4.89
C SER A 81 2.54 7.46 -3.47
N GLU A 82 3.70 8.14 -3.35
CA GLU A 82 4.21 8.71 -2.10
C GLU A 82 4.33 7.70 -0.94
N LYS A 83 4.67 6.43 -1.26
CA LYS A 83 4.96 5.43 -0.24
C LYS A 83 6.12 5.90 0.66
N LYS A 84 5.88 5.99 1.97
CA LYS A 84 6.84 6.50 2.95
C LYS A 84 6.83 5.67 4.23
N LEU A 85 8.02 5.35 4.75
CA LEU A 85 8.19 4.78 6.09
C LEU A 85 7.83 5.84 7.15
N VAL A 86 6.95 5.50 8.08
CA VAL A 86 6.54 6.40 9.19
C VAL A 86 6.96 5.90 10.57
N SER A 87 7.28 4.60 10.71
CA SER A 87 8.01 4.10 11.88
C SER A 87 9.50 4.43 11.79
N ASN A 88 10.26 4.13 12.85
CA ASN A 88 11.68 4.44 12.95
C ASN A 88 12.61 3.34 12.40
N GLY A 89 12.07 2.24 11.85
CA GLY A 89 12.86 1.11 11.37
C GLY A 89 13.38 0.18 12.46
N LEU A 90 13.02 0.41 13.73
CA LEU A 90 13.47 -0.35 14.89
C LEU A 90 12.32 -1.16 15.49
N GLY A 91 12.63 -2.35 16.00
CA GLY A 91 11.66 -3.29 16.55
C GLY A 91 10.58 -3.69 15.53
N ARG A 92 9.68 -4.59 15.93
CA ARG A 92 8.47 -4.87 15.13
C ARG A 92 7.42 -3.80 15.41
N THR A 93 6.64 -3.46 14.40
CA THR A 93 5.50 -2.54 14.51
C THR A 93 4.22 -3.17 13.99
N THR A 94 3.06 -2.71 14.48
CA THR A 94 1.75 -3.23 14.06
C THR A 94 0.61 -2.28 14.42
N CYS A 95 -0.61 -2.57 13.93
CA CYS A 95 -1.86 -1.91 14.30
C CYS A 95 -1.81 -0.38 14.17
N SER A 96 -1.30 0.12 13.04
CA SER A 96 -1.23 1.56 12.80
C SER A 96 -2.60 2.16 12.51
N TYR A 97 -2.86 3.38 12.99
CA TYR A 97 -4.09 4.10 12.71
C TYR A 97 -3.85 5.61 12.63
N PHE A 98 -4.55 6.30 11.74
CA PHE A 98 -4.55 7.77 11.70
C PHE A 98 -5.30 8.34 12.90
N MET A 99 -4.74 9.35 13.54
CA MET A 99 -5.48 10.14 14.55
C MET A 99 -6.42 11.12 13.84
N PRO A 100 -7.46 11.64 14.54
CA PRO A 100 -8.30 12.70 13.99
C PRO A 100 -7.47 13.84 13.39
N ASP A 101 -7.97 14.43 12.31
CA ASP A 101 -7.32 15.46 11.48
C ASP A 101 -6.12 15.00 10.63
N ASP A 102 -5.78 13.71 10.63
CA ASP A 102 -4.75 13.07 9.78
C ASP A 102 -3.31 13.58 9.96
N ASN A 103 -3.04 14.32 11.04
CA ASN A 103 -1.71 14.90 11.30
C ASN A 103 -0.78 13.97 12.08
N GLN A 104 -1.31 12.89 12.66
CA GLN A 104 -0.55 11.94 13.47
C GLN A 104 -0.99 10.52 13.17
N ILE A 105 -0.06 9.57 13.33
CA ILE A 105 -0.33 8.13 13.25
C ILE A 105 0.10 7.53 14.58
N ILE A 106 -0.76 6.71 15.17
CA ILE A 106 -0.43 5.86 16.31
C ILE A 106 -0.15 4.45 15.81
N TYR A 107 0.82 3.76 16.40
CA TYR A 107 1.13 2.36 16.13
C TYR A 107 1.77 1.70 17.35
N ALA A 108 1.67 0.39 17.46
CA ALA A 108 2.37 -0.37 18.49
C ALA A 108 3.80 -0.71 18.04
N SER A 109 4.76 -0.77 18.96
CA SER A 109 6.14 -1.14 18.64
C SER A 109 6.87 -1.81 19.80
N THR A 110 7.82 -2.70 19.46
CA THR A 110 8.72 -3.34 20.43
C THR A 110 10.01 -2.57 20.68
N HIS A 111 10.31 -1.50 19.93
CA HIS A 111 11.63 -0.84 19.95
C HIS A 111 12.04 -0.31 21.33
N HIS A 112 11.08 -0.02 22.20
CA HIS A 112 11.36 0.44 23.56
C HIS A 112 12.02 -0.64 24.42
N TYR A 113 11.70 -1.91 24.17
CA TYR A 113 12.29 -3.05 24.86
C TYR A 113 13.58 -3.52 24.16
N ASP A 114 13.53 -3.65 22.83
CA ASP A 114 14.68 -4.00 22.00
C ASP A 114 14.50 -3.41 20.60
N GLU A 115 15.53 -2.72 20.10
CA GLU A 115 15.59 -2.16 18.75
C GLU A 115 15.63 -3.24 17.66
N GLN A 116 16.01 -4.48 18.01
CA GLN A 116 16.03 -5.61 17.10
C GLN A 116 14.64 -6.19 16.88
N CYS A 117 14.44 -6.77 15.69
CA CYS A 117 13.23 -7.51 15.40
C CYS A 117 13.12 -8.75 16.31
N PRO A 118 11.98 -8.98 16.98
CA PRO A 118 11.78 -10.17 17.78
C PRO A 118 11.84 -11.42 16.89
N PRO A 119 12.29 -12.57 17.43
CA PRO A 119 12.28 -13.82 16.69
C PRO A 119 10.85 -14.19 16.30
N PRO A 120 10.65 -14.90 15.17
CA PRO A 120 9.34 -15.43 14.82
C PRO A 120 8.75 -16.29 15.95
N PRO A 121 7.43 -16.24 16.19
CA PRO A 121 6.79 -17.11 17.17
C PRO A 121 7.05 -18.59 16.86
N ASP A 122 7.25 -19.40 17.91
CA ASP A 122 7.35 -20.86 17.75
C ASP A 122 5.99 -21.43 17.32
N LYS A 123 5.94 -22.00 16.12
CA LYS A 123 4.74 -22.62 15.53
C LYS A 123 4.65 -24.13 15.79
N SER A 124 5.51 -24.71 16.63
CA SER A 124 5.54 -26.15 16.94
C SER A 124 4.21 -26.68 17.51
N ARG A 125 3.39 -25.79 18.08
CA ARG A 125 2.05 -26.09 18.62
C ARG A 125 0.89 -25.57 17.74
N GLY A 126 1.18 -25.16 16.50
CA GLY A 126 0.21 -24.54 15.58
C GLY A 126 0.13 -23.02 15.73
N TYR A 127 -0.89 -22.42 15.09
CA TYR A 127 -1.25 -21.02 15.33
C TYR A 127 -1.95 -20.94 16.69
N VAL A 128 -1.23 -20.45 17.70
CA VAL A 128 -1.82 -19.92 18.95
C VAL A 128 -1.85 -18.41 18.89
#